data_AF-A0A2V5LLJ4-F1
#
_entry.id   AF-A0A2V5LLJ4-F1
#
_cell.length_a   1.000
_cell.length_b   1.000
_cell.length_c   1.000
_cell.angle_alpha   90.00
_cell.angle_beta   90.00
_cell.angle_gamma   90.00
#
_symmetry.space_group_name_H-M   'P 1'
#
loop_
_entity.id
_entity.type
_entity.pdbx_description
1 polymer ?
#
loop_
_entity_poly.entity_id
_entity_poly.type
_entity_poly.pdbx_seq_one_letter_code
_entity_poly.pdbx_strand_id
1 'polypeptide(L)' 'MTSSDSFAEQTPAQSEHTNRLAHEKSPYLLQHAHNPVDWYPWGEEAFGKARRENKPIFLSVGYSTCHW' A
#
# COMPACT_ATOMS: atom_id res chain seq x y z
N MET A 1 -34.99 31.90 8.19
CA MET A 1 -34.15 31.30 7.12
C MET A 1 -32.76 31.10 7.69
N THR A 2 -32.57 30.06 8.50
CA THR A 2 -31.24 29.61 8.93
C THR A 2 -30.97 28.35 8.13
N SER A 3 -30.28 28.52 7.00
CA SER A 3 -29.83 27.39 6.20
C SER A 3 -28.87 26.57 7.05
N SER A 4 -29.31 25.37 7.40
CA SER A 4 -28.52 24.36 8.09
C SER A 4 -27.33 23.99 7.20
N ASP A 5 -26.12 24.35 7.62
CA ASP A 5 -24.91 23.82 7.01
C ASP A 5 -24.81 22.33 7.35
N SER A 6 -25.19 21.51 6.38
CA SER A 6 -25.04 20.06 6.42
C SER A 6 -23.56 19.71 6.36
N PHE A 7 -22.99 19.29 7.48
CA PHE A 7 -21.71 18.61 7.52
C PHE A 7 -21.84 17.29 6.76
N ALA A 8 -21.28 17.21 5.56
CA ALA A 8 -21.16 15.96 4.83
C ALA A 8 -20.21 15.03 5.60
N GLU A 9 -20.76 13.95 6.16
CA GLU A 9 -19.99 12.82 6.68
C GLU A 9 -19.13 12.25 5.54
N GLN A 10 -17.81 12.40 5.66
CA GLN A 10 -16.86 11.72 4.77
C GLN A 10 -16.78 10.25 5.18
N THR A 11 -17.46 9.38 4.45
CA THR A 11 -17.27 7.93 4.53
C THR A 11 -15.80 7.59 4.31
N PRO A 12 -15.14 6.78 5.16
CA PRO A 12 -13.75 6.39 4.94
C PRO A 12 -13.65 5.72 3.58
N ALA A 13 -12.78 6.26 2.71
CA ALA A 13 -12.58 5.74 1.37
C ALA A 13 -12.26 4.24 1.44
N GLN A 14 -13.11 3.41 0.83
CA GLN A 14 -12.81 2.00 0.67
C GLN A 14 -11.54 1.87 -0.16
N SER A 15 -10.55 1.15 0.37
CA SER A 15 -9.33 0.86 -0.37
C SER A 15 -9.63 -0.17 -1.46
N GLU A 16 -9.68 0.27 -2.72
CA GLU A 16 -9.93 -0.60 -3.89
C GLU A 16 -8.90 -1.74 -4.02
N HIS A 17 -7.71 -1.57 -3.43
CA HIS A 17 -6.63 -2.55 -3.50
C HIS A 17 -6.08 -2.85 -2.10
N THR A 18 -5.73 -4.10 -1.84
CA THR A 18 -4.97 -4.53 -0.66
C THR A 18 -3.92 -5.54 -1.11
N ASN A 19 -2.65 -5.21 -0.90
CA ASN A 19 -1.51 -6.05 -1.24
C ASN A 19 -0.93 -6.73 0.01
N ARG A 20 0.15 -7.50 -0.17
CA ARG A 20 0.74 -8.34 0.89
C ARG A 20 1.36 -7.54 2.04
N LEU A 21 1.68 -6.26 1.83
CA LEU A 21 2.23 -5.42 2.90
C LEU A 21 1.23 -5.19 4.03
N ALA A 22 -0.07 -5.49 3.84
CA ALA A 22 -1.08 -5.48 4.90
C ALA A 22 -0.76 -6.42 6.08
N HIS A 23 0.13 -7.39 5.89
CA HIS A 23 0.55 -8.35 6.92
C HIS A 23 1.88 -7.98 7.60
N GLU A 24 2.53 -6.90 7.17
CA GLU A 24 3.79 -6.45 7.75
C GLU A 24 3.58 -5.71 9.08
N LYS A 25 4.63 -5.70 9.91
CA LYS A 25 4.59 -4.97 11.20
C LYS A 25 5.08 -3.53 11.08
N SER A 26 5.82 -3.22 10.02
CA SER A 26 6.41 -1.90 9.83
C SER A 26 5.31 -0.88 9.48
N PRO A 27 5.17 0.22 10.24
CA PRO A 27 4.21 1.27 9.91
C PRO A 27 4.43 1.86 8.51
N TYR A 28 5.70 1.96 8.09
CA TYR A 28 6.08 2.43 6.75
C TYR A 28 5.53 1.51 5.65
N LEU A 29 5.64 0.19 5.82
CA LEU A 29 5.14 -0.77 4.82
C LEU A 29 3.60 -0.81 4.80
N LEU A 30 2.97 -0.73 5.98
CA LEU A 30 1.51 -0.70 6.11
C LEU A 30 0.88 0.50 5.42
N GLN A 31 1.56 1.65 5.41
CA GLN A 31 1.12 2.84 4.67
C GLN A 31 0.99 2.58 3.14
N HIS A 32 1.69 1.58 2.62
CA HIS A 32 1.65 1.17 1.20
C HIS A 32 0.76 -0.05 0.94
N ALA A 33 0.09 -0.60 1.96
CA ALA A 33 -0.73 -1.81 1.85
C ALA A 33 -1.90 -1.69 0.87
N HIS A 34 -2.40 -0.48 0.66
CA HIS A 34 -3.56 -0.21 -0.20
C HIS A 34 -3.21 0.42 -1.55
N ASN A 35 -1.91 0.52 -1.86
CA ASN A 35 -1.47 1.01 -3.15
C ASN A 35 -1.87 0.02 -4.25
N PRO A 36 -2.20 0.51 -5.47
CA PRO A 36 -2.59 -0.34 -6.60
C PRO A 36 -1.47 -1.25 -7.10
N VAL A 37 -0.23 -0.97 -6.74
CA VAL A 37 0.92 -1.84 -7.03
C VAL A 37 0.86 -3.08 -6.12
N ASP A 38 0.96 -4.27 -6.72
CA ASP A 38 1.04 -5.55 -6.01
C ASP A 38 2.40 -5.70 -5.31
N TRP A 39 2.61 -4.94 -4.24
CA TRP A 39 3.83 -4.96 -3.45
C TRP A 39 3.99 -6.29 -2.71
N TYR A 40 5.23 -6.79 -2.70
CA TYR A 40 5.67 -7.92 -1.89
C TYR A 40 6.67 -7.41 -0.86
N PRO A 41 6.63 -7.91 0.39
CA PRO A 41 7.77 -7.75 1.28
C PRO A 41 8.98 -8.47 0.71
N TRP A 42 10.17 -8.09 1.17
CA TRP A 42 11.40 -8.76 0.77
C TRP A 42 11.39 -10.21 1.25
N GLY A 43 11.51 -11.17 0.32
CA GLY A 43 11.49 -12.59 0.67
C GLY A 43 11.42 -13.52 -0.54
N GLU A 44 11.50 -14.81 -0.27
CA GLU A 44 11.58 -15.85 -1.31
C GLU A 44 10.36 -15.89 -2.24
N GLU A 45 9.17 -15.53 -1.74
CA GLU A 45 7.93 -15.48 -2.55
C GLU A 45 8.08 -14.51 -3.74
N ALA A 46 8.63 -13.32 -3.50
CA ALA A 46 8.84 -12.30 -4.53
C ALA A 46 9.81 -12.81 -5.62
N PHE A 47 10.94 -13.39 -5.20
CA PHE A 47 11.91 -13.98 -6.12
C PHE A 47 11.37 -15.20 -6.86
N GLY A 48 10.58 -16.04 -6.19
CA GLY A 48 9.94 -17.20 -6.77
C GLY A 48 8.93 -16.82 -7.86
N LYS A 49 8.14 -15.76 -7.62
CA LYS A 49 7.24 -15.20 -8.63
C LYS A 49 8.00 -14.61 -9.82
N ALA A 50 9.02 -13.80 -9.56
CA ALA A 50 9.85 -13.18 -10.60
C ALA A 50 10.49 -14.22 -11.54
N ARG A 51 11.06 -15.30 -10.98
CA ARG A 51 11.61 -16.42 -11.77
C ARG A 51 10.55 -17.14 -12.59
N ARG A 52 9.40 -17.48 -11.99
CA ARG A 52 8.31 -18.20 -12.70
C ARG A 52 7.72 -17.38 -13.85
N GLU A 53 7.57 -16.08 -13.65
CA GLU A 53 6.99 -15.19 -14.66
C GLU A 53 8.03 -14.61 -15.64
N ASN A 54 9.32 -14.91 -15.43
CA ASN A 54 10.43 -14.32 -16.17
C ASN A 54 10.35 -12.78 -16.23
N LYS A 55 10.09 -12.16 -15.08
CA LYS A 55 9.99 -10.70 -14.92
C LYS A 55 11.09 -10.17 -14.01
N PRO A 56 11.65 -8.99 -14.28
CA PRO A 56 12.60 -8.35 -13.38
C PRO A 56 11.92 -7.93 -12.07
N ILE A 57 12.74 -7.74 -11.04
CA ILE A 57 12.27 -7.21 -9.74
C ILE A 57 12.49 -5.69 -9.72
N PHE A 58 11.42 -4.96 -9.43
CA PHE A 58 11.51 -3.56 -9.04
C PHE A 58 11.65 -3.48 -7.52
N LEU A 59 12.83 -3.09 -7.04
CA LEU A 59 13.10 -2.94 -5.61
C LEU A 59 13.00 -1.47 -5.21
N SER A 60 12.05 -1.18 -4.30
CA SER A 60 11.93 0.12 -3.63
C SER A 60 12.33 -0.02 -2.17
N VAL A 61 13.21 0.86 -1.70
CA VAL A 61 13.69 0.88 -0.31
C VAL A 61 13.52 2.28 0.24
N GLY A 62 12.90 2.37 1.41
CA GLY A 62 12.69 3.62 2.12
C GLY A 62 12.41 3.39 3.59
N TYR A 63 12.12 4.48 4.29
CA TYR A 63 11.83 4.50 5.72
C TYR A 63 10.91 5.68 6.04
N SER A 64 10.22 5.65 7.18
CA SER A 64 9.13 6.57 7.52
C SER A 64 9.51 8.05 7.62
N THR A 65 10.80 8.38 7.75
CA THR A 65 11.30 9.76 7.83
C THR A 65 12.16 10.15 6.62
N CYS A 66 12.06 9.39 5.52
CA CYS A 66 12.62 9.78 4.23
C CYS A 66 11.79 10.94 3.65
N HIS A 67 12.47 11.96 3.11
CA HIS A 67 11.83 13.19 2.60
C HIS A 67 11.70 13.22 1.07
N TRP A 68 12.30 12.25 0.38
CA TRP A 68 12.34 12.16 -1.08
C TRP A 68 11.25 11.24 -1.61
#